data_AF-A0A1X2GAU3-F1
#
_entry.id   AF-A0A1X2GAU3-F1
#
_cell.length_a   1.000
_cell.length_b   1.000
_cell.length_c   1.000
_cell.angle_alpha   90.00
_cell.angle_beta   90.00
_cell.angle_gamma   90.00
#
_symmetry.space_group_name_H-M   'P 1'
#
loop_
_entity.id
_entity.type
_entity.pdbx_description
1 polymer ?
#
loop_
_entity_poly.entity_id
_entity_poly.type
_entity_poly.pdbx_seq_one_letter_code
_entity_poly.pdbx_strand_id
1 'polypeptide(L)'
;MILKVGFQVMEKLLMGVGGGVPRSFSKPLVDVLYKLTTHYLQQSRQWLQVLLAQEGFPSALVNQTDKDIFIKGILGHRSLKKFKEYTNDFSKKCRGLGDTTFG
;
A
#
# COMPACT_ATOMS: atom_id res chain seq x y z
N MET A 1 10.80 5.97 20.65
CA MET A 1 9.49 6.66 20.50
C MET A 1 9.14 6.92 19.03
N ILE A 2 10.06 7.46 18.20
CA ILE A 2 9.85 7.75 16.77
C ILE A 2 9.44 6.52 15.91
N LEU A 3 10.00 5.33 16.17
CA LEU A 3 9.68 4.11 15.39
C LEU A 3 8.23 3.63 15.54
N LYS A 4 7.58 3.88 16.69
CA LYS A 4 6.17 3.50 16.92
C LYS A 4 5.22 4.36 16.09
N VAL A 5 5.51 5.66 15.97
CA VAL A 5 4.70 6.59 15.16
C VAL A 5 4.83 6.24 13.68
N GLY A 6 6.04 5.92 13.20
CA GLY A 6 6.25 5.51 11.80
C GLY A 6 5.44 4.27 11.40
N PHE A 7 5.37 3.27 12.28
CA PHE A 7 4.56 2.07 12.05
C PHE A 7 3.05 2.39 11.97
N GLN A 8 2.52 3.19 12.90
CA GLN A 8 1.11 3.59 12.90
C GLN A 8 0.76 4.44 11.67
N VAL A 9 1.65 5.34 11.26
CA VAL A 9 1.47 6.13 10.03
C VAL A 9 1.42 5.20 8.81
N MET A 10 2.33 4.23 8.71
CA MET A 10 2.32 3.24 7.63
C MET A 10 1.01 2.44 7.59
N GLU A 11 0.53 1.97 8.74
CA GLU A 11 -0.76 1.26 8.86
C GLU A 11 -1.92 2.11 8.32
N LYS A 12 -2.05 3.36 8.76
CA LYS A 12 -3.13 4.26 8.33
C LYS A 12 -3.02 4.61 6.85
N LEU A 13 -1.81 4.77 6.32
CA LEU A 13 -1.59 4.99 4.88
C LEU A 13 -2.05 3.77 4.07
N LEU A 14 -1.68 2.56 4.48
CA LEU A 14 -2.11 1.32 3.81
C LEU A 14 -3.62 1.11 3.88
N MET A 15 -4.25 1.41 5.02
CA MET A 15 -5.71 1.36 5.17
C MET A 15 -6.40 2.36 4.22
N GLY A 16 -5.86 3.58 4.09
CA GLY A 16 -6.35 4.56 3.13
C GLY A 16 -6.20 4.09 1.67
N VAL A 17 -5.05 3.51 1.31
CA VAL A 17 -4.84 2.91 -0.01
C VAL A 17 -5.81 1.75 -0.27
N GLY A 18 -6.03 0.88 0.72
CA GLY A 18 -6.89 -0.29 0.64
C GLY A 18 -8.38 0.02 0.48
N GLY A 19 -8.81 1.27 0.61
CA GLY A 19 -10.19 1.68 0.39
C GLY A 19 -10.85 2.39 1.56
N GLY A 20 -10.14 2.59 2.68
CA GLY A 20 -10.64 3.32 3.85
C GLY A 20 -10.87 4.83 3.63
N VAL A 21 -10.44 5.38 2.48
CA VAL A 21 -10.71 6.77 2.10
C VAL A 21 -11.25 6.89 0.66
N PRO A 22 -11.98 7.97 0.33
CA PRO A 22 -12.37 8.26 -1.05
C PRO A 22 -11.15 8.43 -1.96
N ARG A 23 -11.28 8.09 -3.25
CA ARG A 23 -10.20 8.14 -4.26
C ARG A 23 -9.53 9.53 -4.38
N SER A 24 -10.26 10.60 -4.12
CA SER A 24 -9.72 11.96 -4.11
C SER A 24 -8.68 12.16 -3.01
N PHE A 25 -8.83 11.47 -1.88
CA PHE A 25 -7.89 11.51 -0.75
C PHE A 25 -6.77 10.48 -0.86
N SER A 26 -6.86 9.47 -1.74
CA SER A 26 -5.79 8.48 -1.88
C SER A 26 -4.52 9.07 -2.50
N LYS A 27 -4.64 10.03 -3.42
CA LYS A 27 -3.49 10.67 -4.11
C LYS A 27 -2.44 11.25 -3.13
N PRO A 28 -2.80 12.16 -2.20
CA PRO A 28 -1.82 12.69 -1.25
C PRO A 28 -1.25 11.63 -0.30
N LEU A 29 -2.02 10.60 0.05
CA LEU A 29 -1.53 9.48 0.88
C LEU A 29 -0.44 8.68 0.14
N VAL A 30 -0.62 8.44 -1.17
CA VAL A 30 0.41 7.76 -1.97
C VAL A 30 1.70 8.57 -2.03
N ASP A 31 1.61 9.90 -2.14
CA ASP A 31 2.80 10.76 -2.16
C ASP A 31 3.55 10.73 -0.82
N VAL A 32 2.83 10.68 0.31
CA VAL A 32 3.44 10.51 1.65
C VAL A 32 4.06 9.13 1.80
N LEU A 33 3.36 8.08 1.37
CA LEU A 33 3.87 6.71 1.41
C LEU A 33 5.16 6.59 0.60
N TYR A 34 5.22 7.19 -0.59
CA TYR A 34 6.41 7.21 -1.44
C TYR A 34 7.61 7.89 -0.77
N LYS A 35 7.39 9.05 -0.12
CA LYS A 35 8.46 9.73 0.62
C LYS A 35 8.95 8.85 1.78
N LEU A 36 8.03 8.25 2.53
CA LEU A 36 8.36 7.38 3.66
C LEU A 36 9.18 6.16 3.22
N THR A 37 8.78 5.48 2.13
CA THR A 37 9.51 4.33 1.59
C THR A 37 10.85 4.72 0.98
N THR A 38 10.99 5.94 0.46
CA THR A 38 12.24 6.44 -0.12
C THR A 38 13.27 6.82 0.95
N HIS A 39 12.85 7.50 2.02
CA HIS A 39 13.71 7.96 3.10
C HIS A 39 14.02 6.87 4.13
N TYR A 40 13.07 5.97 4.40
CA TYR A 40 13.18 4.92 5.41
C TYR A 40 12.93 3.54 4.80
N LEU A 41 13.71 3.18 3.78
CA LEU A 41 13.48 1.97 2.98
C LEU A 41 13.51 0.69 3.84
N GLN A 42 14.50 0.55 4.72
CA GLN A 42 14.68 -0.66 5.52
C GLN A 42 13.55 -0.82 6.55
N GLN A 43 13.19 0.25 7.25
CA GLN A 43 12.08 0.27 8.20
C GLN A 43 10.75 0.05 7.48
N SER A 44 10.52 0.71 6.35
CA SER A 44 9.30 0.58 5.56
C SER A 44 9.11 -0.86 5.09
N ARG A 45 10.18 -1.54 4.65
CA ARG A 45 10.13 -2.95 4.28
C ARG A 45 9.66 -3.83 5.44
N GLN A 46 10.25 -3.64 6.62
CA GLN A 46 9.87 -4.41 7.82
C GLN A 46 8.41 -4.15 8.21
N TRP A 47 7.98 -2.88 8.22
CA TRP A 47 6.59 -2.52 8.54
C TRP A 47 5.60 -3.08 7.53
N LEU A 48 5.90 -2.99 6.24
CA LEU A 48 5.06 -3.54 5.17
C LEU A 48 4.91 -5.05 5.29
N GLN A 49 6.00 -5.77 5.55
CA GLN A 49 5.96 -7.23 5.75
C GLN A 49 5.10 -7.61 6.96
N VAL A 50 5.22 -6.89 8.08
CA VAL A 50 4.44 -7.15 9.30
C VAL A 50 2.96 -6.82 9.09
N LEU A 51 2.64 -5.64 8.54
CA LEU A 51 1.27 -5.20 8.36
C LEU A 51 0.52 -6.04 7.32
N LEU A 52 1.17 -6.36 6.20
CA LEU A 52 0.55 -7.14 5.12
C LEU A 52 0.52 -8.64 5.40
N ALA A 53 1.30 -9.14 6.36
CA ALA A 53 1.15 -10.50 6.87
C ALA A 53 -0.15 -10.71 7.67
N GLN A 54 -0.80 -9.63 8.12
CA GLN A 54 -2.08 -9.73 8.84
C GLN A 54 -3.18 -10.17 7.87
N GLU A 55 -3.92 -11.20 8.27
CA GLU A 55 -5.10 -11.67 7.53
C GLU A 55 -6.18 -10.59 7.49
N GLY A 56 -6.87 -10.45 6.36
CA GLY A 56 -7.90 -9.42 6.17
C GLY A 56 -7.39 -7.98 6.05
N PHE A 57 -6.07 -7.72 6.20
CA PHE A 57 -5.49 -6.38 6.07
C PHE A 57 -4.77 -6.19 4.72
N PRO A 58 -4.92 -5.03 4.04
CA PRO A 58 -5.84 -3.93 4.33
C PRO A 58 -7.26 -4.16 3.81
N SER A 59 -7.51 -5.30 3.15
CA SER A 59 -8.83 -5.77 2.74
C SER A 59 -8.82 -7.30 2.72
N ALA A 60 -9.98 -7.92 2.97
CA ALA A 60 -10.16 -9.38 2.85
C ALA A 60 -10.13 -9.86 1.40
N LEU A 61 -10.20 -8.94 0.42
CA LEU A 61 -10.24 -9.24 -1.01
C LEU A 61 -8.86 -9.42 -1.66
N VAL A 62 -7.76 -9.20 -0.91
CA VAL A 62 -6.40 -9.35 -1.43
C VAL A 62 -5.69 -10.55 -0.83
N ASN A 63 -5.10 -11.36 -1.70
CA ASN A 63 -4.36 -12.56 -1.29
C ASN A 63 -2.90 -12.23 -0.99
N GLN A 64 -2.20 -13.16 -0.34
CA GLN A 64 -0.79 -12.97 0.03
C GLN A 64 0.11 -12.67 -1.20
N THR A 65 -0.21 -13.24 -2.35
CA THR A 65 0.48 -12.97 -3.63
C THR A 65 0.33 -11.52 -4.07
N ASP A 66 -0.87 -10.94 -3.96
CA ASP A 66 -1.11 -9.53 -4.32
C ASP A 66 -0.34 -8.59 -3.40
N LYS A 67 -0.27 -8.94 -2.12
CA LYS A 67 0.48 -8.19 -1.11
C LYS A 67 1.99 -8.25 -1.40
N ASP A 68 2.53 -9.41 -1.77
CA ASP A 68 3.95 -9.54 -2.14
C ASP A 68 4.30 -8.76 -3.41
N ILE A 69 3.45 -8.82 -4.44
CA ILE A 69 3.61 -8.02 -5.67
C ILE A 69 3.60 -6.53 -5.34
N PHE A 70 2.67 -6.08 -4.48
CA PHE A 70 2.61 -4.69 -4.06
C PHE A 70 3.90 -4.26 -3.34
N ILE A 71 4.38 -5.03 -2.35
CA ILE A 71 5.63 -4.76 -1.62
C ILE A 71 6.81 -4.66 -2.60
N LYS A 72 6.96 -5.64 -3.49
CA LYS A 72 8.03 -5.64 -4.50
C LYS A 72 7.94 -4.45 -5.44
N GLY A 73 6.73 -4.08 -5.86
CA GLY A 73 6.49 -2.93 -6.72
C GLY A 73 6.86 -1.60 -6.09
N ILE A 74 6.41 -1.35 -4.85
CA ILE A 74 6.65 -0.07 -4.19
C ILE A 74 8.07 0.10 -3.63
N LEU A 75 8.75 -1.01 -3.28
CA LEU A 75 10.13 -0.98 -2.79
C LEU A 75 11.16 -1.10 -3.91
N GLY A 76 10.81 -1.73 -5.03
CA GLY A 76 11.72 -1.97 -6.16
C GLY A 76 11.87 -0.79 -7.11
N HIS A 77 10.93 0.18 -7.10
CA HIS A 77 10.96 1.32 -8.01
C HIS A 77 11.13 2.65 -7.26
N ARG A 78 12.12 3.44 -7.68
CA ARG A 78 12.34 4.83 -7.20
C ARG A 78 11.61 5.88 -8.05
N SER A 79 10.68 5.46 -8.89
CA SER A 79 9.88 6.35 -9.73
C SER A 79 8.52 6.57 -9.09
N LEU A 80 8.16 7.83 -8.85
CA LEU A 80 6.83 8.20 -8.34
C LEU A 80 5.70 7.73 -9.26
N LYS A 81 5.93 7.71 -10.58
CA LYS A 81 4.94 7.24 -11.56
C LYS A 81 4.63 5.75 -11.34
N LYS A 82 5.68 4.90 -11.32
CA LYS A 82 5.52 3.47 -11.09
C LYS A 82 4.94 3.17 -9.71
N PHE A 83 5.36 3.91 -8.70
CA PHE A 83 4.83 3.78 -7.35
C PHE A 83 3.31 4.02 -7.31
N LYS A 84 2.83 5.06 -8.01
CA LYS A 84 1.40 5.36 -8.15
C LYS A 84 0.65 4.26 -8.90
N GLU A 85 1.25 3.67 -9.93
CA GLU A 85 0.67 2.54 -10.67
C GLU A 85 0.46 1.32 -9.76
N TYR A 86 1.50 0.85 -9.07
CA TYR A 86 1.39 -0.28 -8.13
C TYR A 86 0.38 -0.01 -6.99
N THR A 87 0.36 1.22 -6.47
CA THR A 87 -0.58 1.59 -5.40
C THR A 87 -2.02 1.63 -5.89
N ASN A 88 -2.26 2.11 -7.12
CA ASN A 88 -3.58 2.14 -7.72
C ASN A 88 -4.08 0.73 -8.02
N ASP A 89 -3.24 -0.15 -8.55
CA ASP A 89 -3.63 -1.52 -8.87
C ASP A 89 -3.92 -2.33 -7.61
N PHE A 90 -3.10 -2.17 -6.57
CA PHE A 90 -3.38 -2.76 -5.26
C PHE A 90 -4.69 -2.22 -4.65
N SER A 91 -4.94 -0.91 -4.76
CA SER A 91 -6.19 -0.28 -4.29
C SER A 91 -7.44 -0.81 -5.03
N LYS A 92 -7.34 -1.05 -6.34
CA LYS A 92 -8.44 -1.66 -7.12
C LYS A 92 -8.76 -3.06 -6.60
N LYS A 93 -7.74 -3.90 -6.39
CA LYS A 93 -7.90 -5.26 -5.86
C LYS A 93 -8.53 -5.25 -4.47
N CYS A 94 -8.06 -4.36 -3.59
CA CYS A 94 -8.64 -4.21 -2.24
C CYS A 94 -10.12 -3.82 -2.24
N ARG A 95 -10.60 -3.15 -3.30
CA ARG A 95 -12.00 -2.73 -3.48
C ARG A 95 -12.82 -3.71 -4.33
N GLY A 96 -12.26 -4.84 -4.76
CA GLY A 96 -12.95 -5.78 -5.65
C GLY A 96 -13.18 -5.24 -7.07
N LEU A 97 -12.50 -4.17 -7.46
CA LEU A 97 -12.59 -3.54 -8.79
C LEU A 97 -11.65 -4.21 -9.82
N GLY A 98 -11.07 -5.36 -9.49
CA GLY A 98 -10.14 -6.10 -10.32
C GLY A 98 -10.78 -7.17 -11.22
N ASP A 99 -11.96 -7.68 -10.85
CA ASP A 99 -12.62 -8.82 -11.50
C ASP A 99 -13.88 -8.46 -12.31
N THR A 100 -14.14 -7.18 -12.58
CA THR A 100 -15.09 -6.83 -13.65
C THR A 100 -14.41 -7.01 -15.00
N THR A 101 -14.24 -8.27 -15.42
CA THR A 101 -14.30 -8.63 -16.83
C THR A 101 -15.68 -8.22 -17.29
N PHE A 102 -15.81 -7.04 -17.91
CA PHE A 102 -16.98 -6.74 -18.72
C PHE A 102 -16.92 -7.71 -19.90
N GLY A 103 -17.72 -8.78 -19.80
CA GLY A 103 -18.05 -9.63 -20.94
C GLY A 103 -18.96 -8.90 -21.93
#